data_AF-A0A955MZP8-F1
#
_entry.id   AF-A0A955MZP8-F1
#
_cell.length_a   1.000
_cell.length_b   1.000
_cell.length_c   1.000
_cell.angle_alpha   90.00
_cell.angle_beta   90.00
_cell.angle_gamma   90.00
#
_symmetry.space_group_name_H-M   'P 1'
#
loop_
_entity.id
_entity.type
_entity.pdbx_description
1 polymer ?
#
loop_
_entity_poly.entity_id
_entity_poly.type
_entity_poly.pdbx_seq_one_letter_code
_entity_poly.pdbx_strand_id
1 'polypeptide(L)'
;MSHRILIILILIIFIPLASEAHRDRGSWKKTLDDKAEYFEKNAEERHNIEGTYPSSVRLHPPDHYVDPSLGNWKTLTETGELPPGWWFDHGTTGLSNVAHTSSWTGCLLTGEAFRVAFLRDKYGTDDERYKNAHARADEVIGGLRILTLVSGQPGFLARGIALGHGVSYEERGGTDTRDLWKQGVGEFSKYRYRGGPSHHNYDQVFRGLGIYYFIAADEEQKEKIKEIVTDMSNWAHLRKNMRVMHDDGERESTVLIGGWRAMAGTTEPSGGSLMATTGLKIAALITGNPEVAKLYEEWVDKLGYRDTERTKESIMGPSRGNYDDTDHLLPD
;
A
#
# COMPACT_ATOMS: atom_id res chain seq x y z
N MET A 1 42.60 51.23 -15.43
CA MET A 1 42.51 50.31 -14.29
C MET A 1 41.57 50.95 -13.27
N SER A 2 40.24 50.69 -13.31
CA SER A 2 39.29 51.14 -12.27
C SER A 2 37.82 50.77 -12.51
N HIS A 3 37.34 50.33 -13.68
CA HIS A 3 35.87 50.16 -13.89
C HIS A 3 35.41 48.76 -14.32
N ARG A 4 36.31 47.77 -14.41
CA ARG A 4 35.96 46.38 -14.79
C ARG A 4 35.93 45.38 -13.64
N ILE A 5 36.32 45.78 -12.43
CA ILE A 5 36.33 44.90 -11.24
C ILE A 5 35.01 45.01 -10.45
N LEU A 6 34.22 46.09 -10.63
CA LEU A 6 32.99 46.31 -9.86
C LEU A 6 31.77 45.54 -10.41
N ILE A 7 31.77 45.13 -11.68
CA ILE A 7 30.62 44.42 -12.29
C ILE A 7 30.64 42.91 -11.96
N ILE A 8 31.81 42.34 -11.66
CA ILE A 8 31.92 40.92 -11.27
C ILE A 8 31.51 40.70 -9.80
N LEU A 9 31.59 41.73 -8.95
CA LEU A 9 31.14 41.65 -7.55
C LEU A 9 29.61 41.79 -7.38
N ILE A 10 28.90 42.37 -8.36
CA ILE A 10 27.43 42.48 -8.32
C ILE A 10 26.75 41.22 -8.89
N LEU A 11 27.46 40.42 -9.69
CA LEU A 11 26.96 39.15 -10.25
C LEU A 11 27.06 37.95 -9.28
N ILE A 12 27.62 38.13 -8.08
CA ILE A 12 27.73 37.08 -7.05
C ILE A 12 26.66 37.21 -5.94
N ILE A 13 25.82 38.26 -5.96
CA ILE A 13 24.77 38.50 -4.93
C ILE A 13 23.35 38.16 -5.42
N PHE A 14 23.20 37.63 -6.64
CA PHE A 14 21.93 37.05 -7.11
C PHE A 14 22.14 35.63 -7.64
N ILE A 15 22.71 34.77 -6.79
CA ILE A 15 22.27 33.37 -6.84
C ILE A 15 20.87 33.44 -6.22
N PRO A 16 19.77 33.18 -6.97
CA PRO A 16 18.55 32.83 -6.29
C PRO A 16 18.92 31.60 -5.48
N LEU A 17 19.05 31.76 -4.16
CA LEU A 17 18.99 30.65 -3.23
C LEU A 17 17.85 29.81 -3.75
N ALA A 18 18.19 28.65 -4.29
CA ALA A 18 17.23 27.67 -4.78
C ALA A 18 16.15 27.66 -3.72
N SER A 19 14.92 27.99 -4.14
CA SER A 19 13.80 28.06 -3.23
C SER A 19 13.85 26.78 -2.42
N GLU A 20 14.24 26.90 -1.16
CA GLU A 20 13.94 25.90 -0.16
C GLU A 20 12.42 25.94 -0.13
N ALA A 21 11.80 25.19 -1.05
CA ALA A 21 10.44 24.74 -0.88
C ALA A 21 10.43 24.19 0.53
N HIS A 22 9.76 24.91 1.42
CA HIS A 22 9.68 24.63 2.84
C HIS A 22 9.19 23.18 2.99
N ARG A 23 10.13 22.23 3.01
CA ARG A 23 9.89 20.89 3.51
C ARG A 23 9.56 21.09 4.96
N ASP A 24 8.32 20.78 5.33
CA ASP A 24 7.81 20.79 6.68
C ASP A 24 8.85 20.19 7.66
N ARG A 25 9.58 21.08 8.35
CA ARG A 25 10.47 20.71 9.47
C ARG A 25 9.70 20.74 10.80
N GLY A 26 8.38 20.66 10.78
CA GLY A 26 7.48 20.77 11.93
C GLY A 26 6.68 19.51 12.23
N SER A 27 6.30 18.69 11.23
CA SER A 27 5.56 17.44 11.46
C SER A 27 6.26 16.49 12.43
N TRP A 28 7.59 16.38 12.39
CA TRP A 28 8.32 15.55 13.36
C TRP A 28 8.15 16.03 14.81
N LYS A 29 7.88 17.34 15.03
CA LYS A 29 7.65 17.96 16.34
C LYS A 29 6.21 17.82 16.84
N LYS A 30 5.26 17.44 15.98
CA LYS A 30 3.87 17.19 16.38
C LYS A 30 3.78 16.00 17.33
N THR A 31 2.79 16.03 18.21
CA THR A 31 2.51 14.88 19.08
C THR A 31 2.11 13.67 18.23
N LEU A 32 2.16 12.46 18.80
CA LEU A 32 1.70 11.27 18.08
C LEU A 32 0.19 11.36 17.77
N ASP A 33 -0.57 12.03 18.62
CA ASP A 33 -2.02 12.25 18.45
C ASP A 33 -2.29 13.15 17.24
N ASP A 34 -1.66 14.34 17.20
CA ASP A 34 -1.77 15.26 16.04
C ASP A 34 -1.31 14.61 14.73
N LYS A 35 -0.28 13.74 14.80
CA LYS A 35 0.19 12.98 13.64
C LYS A 35 -0.86 11.98 13.17
N ALA A 36 -1.47 11.23 14.09
CA ALA A 36 -2.50 10.26 13.77
C ALA A 36 -3.72 10.93 13.11
N GLU A 37 -4.22 12.04 13.68
CA GLU A 37 -5.31 12.81 13.10
C GLU A 37 -4.95 13.35 11.70
N TYR A 38 -3.73 13.89 11.55
CA TYR A 38 -3.26 14.39 10.26
C TYR A 38 -3.16 13.28 9.20
N PHE A 39 -2.59 12.13 9.55
CA PHE A 39 -2.43 11.02 8.62
C PHE A 39 -3.78 10.45 8.20
N GLU A 40 -4.72 10.32 9.14
CA GLU A 40 -6.04 9.79 8.83
C GLU A 40 -6.81 10.72 7.89
N LYS A 41 -6.86 12.01 8.21
CA LYS A 41 -7.48 13.01 7.34
C LYS A 41 -6.86 12.99 5.94
N ASN A 42 -5.54 12.87 5.86
CA ASN A 42 -4.82 12.81 4.59
C ASN A 42 -5.15 11.51 3.80
N ALA A 43 -5.26 10.39 4.50
CA ALA A 43 -5.67 9.12 3.93
C ALA A 43 -7.08 9.19 3.35
N GLU A 44 -8.03 9.80 4.07
CA GLU A 44 -9.42 9.93 3.64
C GLU A 44 -9.62 10.93 2.50
N GLU A 45 -9.04 12.14 2.62
CA GLU A 45 -9.30 13.24 1.69
C GLU A 45 -8.48 13.16 0.40
N ARG A 46 -7.31 12.50 0.45
CA ARG A 46 -6.29 12.61 -0.63
C ARG A 46 -5.87 11.26 -1.16
N HIS A 47 -5.67 10.29 -0.29
CA HIS A 47 -5.20 8.96 -0.66
C HIS A 47 -6.34 7.94 -0.55
N ASN A 48 -7.48 8.24 -1.19
CA ASN A 48 -8.62 7.35 -1.18
C ASN A 48 -9.21 7.17 -2.58
N ILE A 49 -9.04 5.99 -3.16
CA ILE A 49 -9.74 5.55 -4.36
C ILE A 49 -10.65 4.39 -3.96
N GLU A 50 -11.88 4.72 -3.57
CA GLU A 50 -12.92 3.77 -3.13
C GLU A 50 -12.41 2.77 -2.07
N GLY A 51 -11.85 3.29 -0.98
CA GLY A 51 -11.27 2.51 0.12
C GLY A 51 -9.80 2.11 -0.07
N THR A 52 -9.21 2.32 -1.26
CA THR A 52 -7.81 1.97 -1.52
C THR A 52 -6.86 3.15 -1.35
N TYR A 53 -5.63 2.89 -0.87
CA TYR A 53 -4.63 3.92 -0.57
C TYR A 53 -3.53 4.00 -1.64
N PRO A 54 -3.59 4.91 -2.64
CA PRO A 54 -2.46 5.19 -3.53
C PRO A 54 -1.26 5.75 -2.75
N SER A 55 -0.04 5.42 -3.18
CA SER A 55 1.17 5.81 -2.42
C SER A 55 1.53 7.28 -2.56
N SER A 56 1.12 7.90 -3.67
CA SER A 56 1.39 9.30 -3.98
C SER A 56 0.27 9.85 -4.84
N VAL A 57 -0.20 11.06 -4.56
CA VAL A 57 -1.26 11.71 -5.34
C VAL A 57 -0.79 13.10 -5.73
N ARG A 58 -1.01 13.46 -7.00
CA ARG A 58 -0.71 14.80 -7.48
C ARG A 58 -1.84 15.73 -7.10
N LEU A 59 -1.45 16.78 -6.40
CA LEU A 59 -2.32 17.88 -6.03
C LEU A 59 -2.40 18.89 -7.18
N HIS A 60 -3.62 19.27 -7.57
CA HIS A 60 -3.88 20.22 -8.64
C HIS A 60 -4.39 21.55 -8.08
N PRO A 61 -3.73 22.69 -8.39
CA PRO A 61 -4.27 24.01 -8.08
C PRO A 61 -5.45 24.36 -9.02
N PRO A 62 -6.31 25.32 -8.66
CA PRO A 62 -7.37 25.80 -9.53
C PRO A 62 -6.81 26.42 -10.83
N ASP A 63 -7.60 26.35 -11.91
CA ASP A 63 -7.20 26.76 -13.27
C ASP A 63 -6.88 28.27 -13.41
N HIS A 64 -7.33 29.09 -12.46
CA HIS A 64 -7.03 30.51 -12.41
C HIS A 64 -5.94 30.81 -11.37
N TYR A 65 -4.89 31.48 -11.85
CA TYR A 65 -3.65 31.86 -11.16
C TYR A 65 -3.81 31.98 -9.64
N VAL A 66 -3.21 31.04 -8.89
CA VAL A 66 -3.06 31.17 -7.45
C VAL A 66 -2.06 32.31 -7.23
N ASP A 67 -2.52 33.42 -6.68
CA ASP A 67 -1.63 34.50 -6.23
C ASP A 67 -0.56 33.88 -5.30
N PRO A 68 0.73 33.88 -5.67
CA PRO A 68 1.80 33.32 -4.86
C PRO A 68 1.91 33.95 -3.46
N SER A 69 1.31 35.14 -3.27
CA SER A 69 1.28 35.85 -1.99
C SER A 69 0.24 35.32 -1.00
N LEU A 70 -0.72 34.48 -1.42
CA LEU A 70 -1.81 33.96 -0.56
C LEU A 70 -1.36 32.92 0.47
N GLY A 71 -0.08 32.53 0.49
CA GLY A 71 0.43 31.60 1.49
C GLY A 71 -0.22 30.21 1.44
N ASN A 72 -0.93 29.84 0.37
CA ASN A 72 -1.66 28.58 0.26
C ASN A 72 -0.76 27.34 0.46
N TRP A 73 0.47 27.38 -0.07
CA TRP A 73 1.48 26.36 0.21
C TRP A 73 1.90 26.36 1.68
N LYS A 74 2.02 27.53 2.31
CA LYS A 74 2.32 27.67 3.73
C LYS A 74 1.17 27.09 4.57
N THR A 75 -0.09 27.41 4.29
CA THR A 75 -1.26 26.82 4.95
C THR A 75 -1.27 25.31 4.82
N LEU A 76 -1.14 24.76 3.60
CA LEU A 76 -1.08 23.32 3.38
C LEU A 76 0.07 22.67 4.16
N THR A 77 1.23 23.32 4.22
CA THR A 77 2.42 22.79 4.90
C THR A 77 2.31 22.90 6.42
N GLU A 78 1.73 23.97 6.96
CA GLU A 78 1.64 24.23 8.41
C GLU A 78 0.42 23.55 9.04
N THR A 79 -0.75 23.67 8.42
CA THR A 79 -2.02 23.16 8.97
C THR A 79 -2.39 21.80 8.41
N GLY A 80 -1.90 21.46 7.22
CA GLY A 80 -2.35 20.26 6.53
C GLY A 80 -3.72 20.40 5.88
N GLU A 81 -4.31 21.59 5.83
CA GLU A 81 -5.60 21.82 5.19
C GLU A 81 -5.43 22.04 3.68
N LEU A 82 -6.32 21.46 2.88
CA LEU A 82 -6.35 21.74 1.44
C LEU A 82 -6.80 23.19 1.21
N PRO A 83 -6.03 24.00 0.46
CA PRO A 83 -6.48 25.33 0.10
C PRO A 83 -7.75 25.26 -0.77
N PRO A 84 -8.68 26.23 -0.67
CA PRO A 84 -9.92 26.22 -1.44
C PRO A 84 -9.68 26.11 -2.96
N GLY A 85 -10.45 25.25 -3.62
CA GLY A 85 -10.39 25.04 -5.07
C GLY A 85 -9.28 24.11 -5.56
N TRP A 86 -8.47 23.57 -4.64
CA TRP A 86 -7.48 22.55 -4.96
C TRP A 86 -8.12 21.16 -4.94
N TRP A 87 -7.66 20.27 -5.80
CA TRP A 87 -8.30 18.97 -6.02
C TRP A 87 -7.30 17.88 -6.45
N PHE A 88 -7.75 16.62 -6.48
CA PHE A 88 -6.98 15.46 -6.91
C PHE A 88 -7.67 14.75 -8.07
N ASP A 89 -6.91 14.36 -9.08
CA ASP A 89 -7.41 13.51 -10.16
C ASP A 89 -6.95 12.05 -9.92
N HIS A 90 -7.88 11.21 -9.45
CA HIS A 90 -7.69 9.77 -9.31
C HIS A 90 -8.04 8.99 -10.59
N GLY A 91 -8.41 9.70 -11.66
CA GLY A 91 -8.74 9.13 -12.95
C GLY A 91 -7.52 8.77 -13.80
N THR A 92 -7.79 8.17 -14.95
CA THR A 92 -6.75 7.83 -15.93
C THR A 92 -5.97 9.04 -16.44
N THR A 93 -6.61 10.21 -16.49
CA THR A 93 -6.02 11.50 -16.88
C THR A 93 -5.13 12.12 -15.80
N GLY A 94 -5.36 11.72 -14.55
CA GLY A 94 -4.66 12.20 -13.37
C GLY A 94 -3.31 11.56 -13.14
N LEU A 95 -2.75 11.84 -11.95
CA LEU A 95 -1.47 11.31 -11.49
C LEU A 95 -1.62 10.85 -10.03
N SER A 96 -2.05 9.61 -9.86
CA SER A 96 -2.04 8.89 -8.59
C SER A 96 -1.17 7.66 -8.75
N ASN A 97 -0.08 7.54 -7.98
CA ASN A 97 0.79 6.37 -8.03
C ASN A 97 0.09 5.17 -7.38
N VAL A 98 -0.35 4.24 -8.23
CA VAL A 98 -1.08 3.04 -7.82
C VAL A 98 -0.25 1.76 -7.86
N ALA A 99 1.07 1.86 -8.10
CA ALA A 99 1.94 0.69 -8.23
C ALA A 99 2.09 -0.11 -6.92
N HIS A 100 1.79 0.52 -5.79
CA HIS A 100 1.85 -0.09 -4.46
C HIS A 100 0.55 0.13 -3.65
N THR A 101 -0.58 0.41 -4.31
CA THR A 101 -1.83 0.69 -3.61
C THR A 101 -2.27 -0.47 -2.71
N SER A 102 -2.26 -1.71 -3.21
CA SER A 102 -2.68 -2.89 -2.44
C SER A 102 -1.84 -3.06 -1.17
N SER A 103 -0.54 -2.84 -1.30
CA SER A 103 0.45 -2.84 -0.23
C SER A 103 0.11 -1.84 0.87
N TRP A 104 -0.05 -0.57 0.49
CA TRP A 104 -0.38 0.48 1.43
C TRP A 104 -1.77 0.35 2.03
N THR A 105 -2.73 -0.17 1.27
CA THR A 105 -4.08 -0.45 1.75
C THR A 105 -4.04 -1.52 2.85
N GLY A 106 -3.22 -2.57 2.70
CA GLY A 106 -2.97 -3.56 3.76
C GLY A 106 -2.30 -2.97 5.01
N CYS A 107 -1.35 -2.04 4.83
CA CYS A 107 -0.75 -1.30 5.96
C CYS A 107 -1.76 -0.37 6.64
N LEU A 108 -2.60 0.35 5.89
CA LEU A 108 -3.68 1.18 6.43
C LEU A 108 -4.64 0.34 7.26
N LEU A 109 -5.08 -0.81 6.74
CA LEU A 109 -5.97 -1.71 7.47
C LEU A 109 -5.34 -2.26 8.76
N THR A 110 -4.01 -2.42 8.77
CA THR A 110 -3.28 -2.76 10.01
C THR A 110 -3.39 -1.64 11.05
N GLY A 111 -3.25 -0.38 10.63
CA GLY A 111 -3.45 0.78 11.51
C GLY A 111 -4.89 0.86 12.04
N GLU A 112 -5.86 0.68 11.15
CA GLU A 112 -7.29 0.64 11.49
C GLU A 112 -7.63 -0.49 12.46
N ALA A 113 -6.96 -1.65 12.38
CA ALA A 113 -7.16 -2.73 13.33
C ALA A 113 -6.90 -2.28 14.77
N PHE A 114 -5.78 -1.60 15.00
CA PHE A 114 -5.44 -1.10 16.33
C PHE A 114 -6.36 0.04 16.75
N ARG A 115 -6.68 0.96 15.84
CA ARG A 115 -7.59 2.09 16.11
C ARG A 115 -8.98 1.61 16.51
N VAL A 116 -9.60 0.75 15.71
CA VAL A 116 -10.95 0.20 15.98
C VAL A 116 -10.96 -0.58 17.29
N ALA A 117 -9.98 -1.46 17.50
CA ALA A 117 -9.92 -2.27 18.72
C ALA A 117 -9.74 -1.41 19.97
N PHE A 118 -8.86 -0.40 19.92
CA PHE A 118 -8.66 0.54 21.01
C PHE A 118 -9.91 1.35 21.32
N LEU A 119 -10.57 1.91 20.30
CA LEU A 119 -11.77 2.73 20.48
C LEU A 119 -12.93 1.89 21.06
N ARG A 120 -13.09 0.65 20.59
CA ARG A 120 -14.07 -0.29 21.14
C ARG A 120 -13.82 -0.58 22.60
N ASP A 121 -12.58 -0.92 22.97
CA ASP A 121 -12.21 -1.25 24.36
C ASP A 121 -12.37 -0.04 25.28
N LYS A 122 -11.93 1.14 24.82
CA LYS A 122 -11.87 2.33 25.65
C LYS A 122 -13.20 3.05 25.82
N TYR A 123 -14.02 3.07 24.77
CA TYR A 123 -15.22 3.93 24.70
C TYR A 123 -16.50 3.16 24.37
N GLY A 124 -16.42 1.89 23.99
CA GLY A 124 -17.57 1.09 23.60
C GLY A 124 -18.03 1.35 22.17
N THR A 125 -18.99 0.54 21.70
CA THR A 125 -19.44 0.54 20.31
C THR A 125 -20.43 1.66 19.97
N ASP A 126 -21.00 2.31 20.99
CA ASP A 126 -21.93 3.43 20.81
C ASP A 126 -21.21 4.77 20.58
N ASP A 127 -19.90 4.85 20.85
CA ASP A 127 -19.09 6.05 20.64
C ASP A 127 -18.92 6.36 19.15
N GLU A 128 -19.14 7.61 18.76
CA GLU A 128 -19.06 8.05 17.36
C GLU A 128 -17.67 7.84 16.75
N ARG A 129 -16.59 7.94 17.53
CA ARG A 129 -15.23 7.69 17.02
C ARG A 129 -15.06 6.23 16.64
N TYR A 130 -15.60 5.31 17.44
CA TYR A 130 -15.60 3.89 17.11
C TYR A 130 -16.40 3.65 15.83
N LYS A 131 -17.62 4.18 15.73
CA LYS A 131 -18.48 3.98 14.54
C LYS A 131 -17.80 4.48 13.27
N ASN A 132 -17.15 5.65 13.33
CA ASN A 132 -16.42 6.22 12.19
C ASN A 132 -15.21 5.36 11.80
N ALA A 133 -14.38 4.95 12.76
CA ALA A 133 -13.24 4.07 12.49
C ALA A 133 -13.68 2.70 11.95
N HIS A 134 -14.78 2.15 12.49
CA HIS A 134 -15.35 0.89 12.03
C HIS A 134 -15.85 0.98 10.59
N ALA A 135 -16.60 2.03 10.26
CA ALA A 135 -17.08 2.28 8.90
C ALA A 135 -15.91 2.51 7.93
N ARG A 136 -14.87 3.24 8.36
CA ARG A 136 -13.66 3.45 7.56
C ARG A 136 -12.94 2.15 7.26
N ALA A 137 -12.79 1.27 8.26
CA ALA A 137 -12.20 -0.04 8.05
C ALA A 137 -13.04 -0.91 7.09
N ASP A 138 -14.37 -0.84 7.14
CA ASP A 138 -15.25 -1.54 6.20
C ASP A 138 -15.05 -1.04 4.76
N GLU A 139 -14.88 0.28 4.57
CA GLU A 139 -14.54 0.86 3.27
C GLU A 139 -13.20 0.32 2.75
N VAL A 140 -12.17 0.25 3.60
CA VAL A 140 -10.85 -0.29 3.26
C VAL A 140 -10.91 -1.77 2.88
N ILE A 141 -11.70 -2.57 3.60
CA ILE A 141 -11.98 -3.98 3.26
C ILE A 141 -12.67 -4.07 1.88
N GLY A 142 -13.65 -3.21 1.62
CA GLY A 142 -14.31 -3.09 0.32
C GLY A 142 -13.33 -2.73 -0.81
N GLY A 143 -12.41 -1.81 -0.57
CA GLY A 143 -11.33 -1.45 -1.50
C GLY A 143 -10.43 -2.65 -1.83
N LEU A 144 -10.00 -3.41 -0.82
CA LEU A 144 -9.26 -4.65 -1.03
C LEU A 144 -10.08 -5.67 -1.84
N ARG A 145 -11.40 -5.79 -1.59
CA ARG A 145 -12.27 -6.66 -2.38
C ARG A 145 -12.27 -6.27 -3.85
N ILE A 146 -12.39 -4.98 -4.18
CA ILE A 146 -12.29 -4.48 -5.57
C ILE A 146 -10.97 -4.92 -6.20
N LEU A 147 -9.83 -4.74 -5.51
CA LEU A 147 -8.52 -5.14 -6.02
C LEU A 147 -8.42 -6.64 -6.32
N THR A 148 -9.20 -7.48 -5.62
CA THR A 148 -9.23 -8.94 -5.85
C THR A 148 -10.19 -9.43 -6.94
N LEU A 149 -11.03 -8.53 -7.46
CA LEU A 149 -12.10 -8.87 -8.41
C LEU A 149 -12.02 -8.09 -9.73
N VAL A 150 -11.31 -6.95 -9.76
CA VAL A 150 -11.31 -6.01 -10.90
C VAL A 150 -10.92 -6.65 -12.24
N SER A 151 -10.07 -7.68 -12.23
CA SER A 151 -9.66 -8.41 -13.43
C SER A 151 -10.73 -9.38 -13.98
N GLY A 152 -11.78 -9.66 -13.21
CA GLY A 152 -12.73 -10.74 -13.46
C GLY A 152 -12.22 -12.12 -13.04
N GLN A 153 -11.00 -12.24 -12.52
CA GLN A 153 -10.43 -13.48 -11.99
C GLN A 153 -10.41 -13.41 -10.45
N PRO A 154 -11.34 -14.09 -9.74
CA PRO A 154 -11.37 -14.06 -8.28
C PRO A 154 -10.03 -14.51 -7.70
N GLY A 155 -9.52 -13.70 -6.77
CA GLY A 155 -8.28 -13.94 -6.04
C GLY A 155 -7.02 -13.40 -6.71
N PHE A 156 -7.11 -12.93 -7.96
CA PHE A 156 -6.05 -12.12 -8.55
C PHE A 156 -6.00 -10.77 -7.84
N LEU A 157 -4.84 -10.40 -7.27
CA LEU A 157 -4.65 -9.10 -6.64
C LEU A 157 -4.10 -8.06 -7.63
N ALA A 158 -4.89 -7.06 -8.00
CA ALA A 158 -4.38 -5.88 -8.67
C ALA A 158 -3.48 -5.07 -7.73
N ARG A 159 -2.44 -4.42 -8.27
CA ARG A 159 -1.61 -3.49 -7.49
C ARG A 159 -2.37 -2.25 -7.07
N GLY A 160 -3.32 -1.81 -7.90
CA GLY A 160 -4.16 -0.65 -7.64
C GLY A 160 -5.10 -0.34 -8.80
N ILE A 161 -6.00 0.61 -8.58
CA ILE A 161 -7.03 1.04 -9.53
C ILE A 161 -6.99 2.56 -9.76
N ALA A 162 -7.43 2.98 -10.94
CA ALA A 162 -7.67 4.38 -11.31
C ALA A 162 -9.07 4.50 -11.93
N LEU A 163 -9.73 5.63 -11.73
CA LEU A 163 -11.09 5.85 -12.21
C LEU A 163 -11.13 6.11 -13.73
N GLY A 164 -12.14 5.57 -14.41
CA GLY A 164 -12.44 5.86 -15.80
C GLY A 164 -11.82 4.87 -16.81
N HIS A 165 -11.62 5.37 -18.02
CA HIS A 165 -11.25 4.59 -19.20
C HIS A 165 -10.06 5.22 -19.93
N GLY A 166 -9.50 4.46 -20.87
CA GLY A 166 -8.40 4.91 -21.72
C GLY A 166 -7.03 4.75 -21.08
N VAL A 167 -6.06 5.43 -21.69
CA VAL A 167 -4.63 5.31 -21.37
C VAL A 167 -4.35 5.90 -20.00
N SER A 168 -3.70 5.16 -19.10
CA SER A 168 -3.24 5.63 -17.80
C SER A 168 -2.04 6.60 -17.89
N TYR A 169 -1.62 7.16 -16.76
CA TYR A 169 -0.44 8.04 -16.72
C TYR A 169 0.88 7.33 -17.05
N GLU A 170 1.09 6.10 -16.57
CA GLU A 170 2.27 5.29 -16.96
C GLU A 170 2.20 4.93 -18.45
N GLU A 171 0.99 4.59 -18.92
CA GLU A 171 0.75 4.34 -20.33
C GLU A 171 0.96 5.57 -21.19
N ARG A 172 0.80 6.81 -20.73
CA ARG A 172 1.19 7.99 -21.52
C ARG A 172 2.71 8.23 -21.50
N GLY A 173 3.34 7.94 -20.38
CA GLY A 173 4.78 8.18 -20.15
C GLY A 173 5.72 7.28 -20.95
N GLY A 174 5.24 6.22 -21.57
CA GLY A 174 6.09 5.35 -22.39
C GLY A 174 6.96 4.39 -21.58
N THR A 175 6.57 4.05 -20.35
CA THR A 175 7.32 3.14 -19.47
C THR A 175 7.32 1.69 -20.00
N ASP A 176 8.15 0.81 -19.45
CA ASP A 176 8.12 -0.62 -19.83
C ASP A 176 6.94 -1.38 -19.19
N THR A 177 6.17 -0.74 -18.29
CA THR A 177 5.08 -1.35 -17.52
C THR A 177 3.69 -1.13 -18.13
N ARG A 178 3.61 -0.63 -19.36
CA ARG A 178 2.34 -0.24 -20.00
C ARG A 178 1.42 -1.43 -20.24
N ASP A 179 1.99 -2.60 -20.53
CA ASP A 179 1.24 -3.85 -20.77
C ASP A 179 0.58 -4.42 -19.49
N LEU A 180 0.93 -3.88 -18.32
CA LEU A 180 0.31 -4.23 -17.05
C LEU A 180 -1.02 -3.52 -16.81
N TRP A 181 -1.37 -2.52 -17.61
CA TRP A 181 -2.59 -1.74 -17.43
C TRP A 181 -3.75 -2.28 -18.26
N LYS A 182 -4.88 -2.51 -17.60
CA LYS A 182 -6.06 -3.14 -18.20
C LYS A 182 -7.34 -2.47 -17.71
N GLN A 183 -8.41 -2.65 -18.48
CA GLN A 183 -9.75 -2.20 -18.08
C GLN A 183 -10.35 -3.26 -17.18
N GLY A 184 -10.98 -2.84 -16.08
CA GLY A 184 -11.75 -3.76 -15.25
C GLY A 184 -12.91 -4.39 -16.01
N VAL A 185 -13.38 -5.53 -15.51
CA VAL A 185 -14.41 -6.34 -16.18
C VAL A 185 -15.73 -6.28 -15.42
N GLY A 186 -16.86 -6.38 -16.14
CA GLY A 186 -18.19 -6.43 -15.55
C GLY A 186 -18.55 -5.15 -14.81
N GLU A 187 -18.96 -5.29 -13.54
CA GLU A 187 -19.27 -4.15 -12.66
C GLU A 187 -18.06 -3.25 -12.39
N PHE A 188 -16.84 -3.78 -12.56
CA PHE A 188 -15.59 -3.05 -12.39
C PHE A 188 -15.13 -2.33 -13.68
N SER A 189 -15.98 -2.29 -14.71
CA SER A 189 -15.66 -1.63 -15.99
C SER A 189 -15.39 -0.13 -15.84
N LYS A 190 -15.84 0.51 -14.76
CA LYS A 190 -15.50 1.90 -14.45
C LYS A 190 -14.05 2.15 -14.02
N TYR A 191 -13.22 1.13 -13.82
CA TYR A 191 -11.82 1.30 -13.41
C TYR A 191 -10.84 0.83 -14.48
N ARG A 192 -9.71 1.54 -14.60
CA ARG A 192 -8.46 0.92 -15.04
C ARG A 192 -7.76 0.31 -13.84
N TYR A 193 -7.09 -0.82 -14.01
CA TYR A 193 -6.25 -1.41 -12.98
C TYR A 193 -4.84 -1.68 -13.48
N ARG A 194 -3.89 -1.66 -12.54
CA ARG A 194 -2.50 -2.04 -12.77
C ARG A 194 -2.26 -3.44 -12.22
N GLY A 195 -1.91 -4.38 -13.09
CA GLY A 195 -1.53 -5.74 -12.74
C GLY A 195 -0.06 -5.90 -12.38
N GLY A 196 0.45 -7.13 -12.54
CA GLY A 196 1.84 -7.51 -12.23
C GLY A 196 2.22 -7.37 -10.74
N PRO A 197 1.37 -7.79 -9.77
CA PRO A 197 1.69 -7.71 -8.35
C PRO A 197 2.96 -8.50 -7.99
N SER A 198 3.70 -7.99 -7.01
CA SER A 198 4.84 -8.66 -6.40
C SER A 198 4.42 -9.42 -5.12
N HIS A 199 5.35 -10.16 -4.51
CA HIS A 199 5.10 -10.98 -3.32
C HIS A 199 4.72 -10.09 -2.13
N HIS A 200 5.43 -8.98 -1.93
CA HIS A 200 5.15 -8.03 -0.85
C HIS A 200 3.75 -7.41 -0.93
N ASN A 201 3.15 -7.32 -2.13
CA ASN A 201 1.77 -6.89 -2.28
C ASN A 201 0.80 -7.89 -1.64
N TYR A 202 1.01 -9.20 -1.86
CA TYR A 202 0.21 -10.25 -1.24
C TYR A 202 0.46 -10.32 0.26
N ASP A 203 1.73 -10.27 0.67
CA ASP A 203 2.12 -10.40 2.09
C ASP A 203 1.49 -9.28 2.94
N GLN A 204 1.55 -8.04 2.47
CA GLN A 204 0.98 -6.89 3.19
C GLN A 204 -0.55 -6.92 3.21
N VAL A 205 -1.21 -7.40 2.15
CA VAL A 205 -2.67 -7.57 2.14
C VAL A 205 -3.11 -8.67 3.10
N PHE A 206 -2.49 -9.85 3.05
CA PHE A 206 -2.80 -10.93 4.00
C PHE A 206 -2.53 -10.51 5.44
N ARG A 207 -1.43 -9.79 5.69
CA ARG A 207 -1.11 -9.24 7.02
C ARG A 207 -2.18 -8.27 7.50
N GLY A 208 -2.57 -7.29 6.68
CA GLY A 208 -3.61 -6.32 7.04
C GLY A 208 -4.94 -6.97 7.35
N LEU A 209 -5.43 -7.83 6.44
CA LEU A 209 -6.66 -8.60 6.61
C LEU A 209 -6.59 -9.48 7.86
N GLY A 210 -5.48 -10.19 8.07
CA GLY A 210 -5.28 -11.08 9.21
C GLY A 210 -5.29 -10.36 10.55
N ILE A 211 -4.50 -9.29 10.68
CA ILE A 211 -4.45 -8.50 11.92
C ILE A 211 -5.84 -7.94 12.23
N TYR A 212 -6.51 -7.34 11.24
CA TYR A 212 -7.84 -6.79 11.44
C TYR A 212 -8.86 -7.87 11.83
N TYR A 213 -8.90 -9.00 11.13
CA TYR A 213 -9.80 -10.12 11.39
C TYR A 213 -9.72 -10.62 12.84
N PHE A 214 -8.51 -10.80 13.37
CA PHE A 214 -8.32 -11.37 14.70
C PHE A 214 -8.45 -10.35 15.84
N ILE A 215 -8.17 -9.07 15.59
CA ILE A 215 -8.09 -8.06 16.66
C ILE A 215 -9.34 -7.17 16.69
N ALA A 216 -9.89 -6.81 15.54
CA ALA A 216 -10.84 -5.70 15.42
C ALA A 216 -12.19 -6.08 14.79
N ALA A 217 -12.21 -6.97 13.81
CA ALA A 217 -13.39 -7.23 13.01
C ALA A 217 -14.59 -7.72 13.83
N ASP A 218 -15.78 -7.22 13.49
CA ASP A 218 -17.05 -7.84 13.87
C ASP A 218 -17.37 -9.04 12.97
N GLU A 219 -18.51 -9.69 13.19
CA GLU A 219 -18.88 -10.89 12.42
C GLU A 219 -19.17 -10.60 10.93
N GLU A 220 -19.70 -9.42 10.60
CA GLU A 220 -19.96 -9.06 9.20
C GLU A 220 -18.65 -8.82 8.45
N GLN A 221 -17.74 -8.05 9.03
CA GLN A 221 -16.41 -7.78 8.48
C GLN A 221 -15.57 -9.07 8.38
N LYS A 222 -15.70 -9.99 9.34
CA LYS A 222 -15.03 -11.30 9.27
C LYS A 222 -15.47 -12.10 8.05
N GLU A 223 -16.76 -12.15 7.73
CA GLU A 223 -17.22 -12.87 6.53
C GLU A 223 -16.71 -12.20 5.25
N LYS A 224 -16.76 -10.86 5.15
CA LYS A 224 -16.16 -10.12 4.02
C LYS A 224 -14.67 -10.44 3.84
N ILE A 225 -13.90 -10.41 4.92
CA ILE A 225 -12.47 -10.74 4.91
C ILE A 225 -12.24 -12.19 4.52
N LYS A 226 -13.05 -13.11 5.05
CA LYS A 226 -12.94 -14.54 4.75
C LYS A 226 -13.17 -14.83 3.27
N GLU A 227 -14.10 -14.14 2.61
CA GLU A 227 -14.25 -14.24 1.15
C GLU A 227 -12.99 -13.80 0.41
N ILE A 228 -12.44 -12.63 0.73
CA ILE A 228 -11.20 -12.11 0.11
C ILE A 228 -10.05 -13.10 0.28
N VAL A 229 -9.82 -13.56 1.51
CA VAL A 229 -8.73 -14.48 1.86
C VAL A 229 -8.93 -15.85 1.19
N THR A 230 -10.18 -16.34 1.11
CA THR A 230 -10.51 -17.58 0.42
C THR A 230 -10.15 -17.50 -1.06
N ASP A 231 -10.59 -16.45 -1.76
CA ASP A 231 -10.31 -16.28 -3.18
C ASP A 231 -8.81 -16.14 -3.45
N MET A 232 -8.11 -15.29 -2.70
CA MET A 232 -6.67 -15.09 -2.84
C MET A 232 -5.89 -16.39 -2.57
N SER A 233 -6.25 -17.15 -1.54
CA SER A 233 -5.58 -18.41 -1.20
C SER A 233 -5.86 -19.49 -2.24
N ASN A 234 -7.10 -19.61 -2.71
CA ASN A 234 -7.45 -20.53 -3.78
C ASN A 234 -6.67 -20.21 -5.07
N TRP A 235 -6.51 -18.93 -5.39
CA TRP A 235 -5.77 -18.49 -6.56
C TRP A 235 -4.27 -18.74 -6.42
N ALA A 236 -3.59 -18.03 -5.52
CA ALA A 236 -2.14 -18.00 -5.47
C ALA A 236 -1.54 -19.24 -4.78
N HIS A 237 -2.11 -19.68 -3.64
CA HIS A 237 -1.54 -20.78 -2.86
C HIS A 237 -1.87 -22.14 -3.48
N LEU A 238 -3.15 -22.41 -3.77
CA LEU A 238 -3.58 -23.74 -4.21
C LEU A 238 -3.49 -23.91 -5.73
N ARG A 239 -4.26 -23.14 -6.52
CA ARG A 239 -4.33 -23.33 -7.98
C ARG A 239 -3.02 -23.01 -8.69
N LYS A 240 -2.27 -22.02 -8.19
CA LYS A 240 -1.00 -21.57 -8.78
C LYS A 240 0.21 -22.01 -7.98
N ASN A 241 0.03 -22.85 -6.96
CA ASN A 241 1.11 -23.49 -6.20
C ASN A 241 2.15 -22.49 -5.65
N MET A 242 1.68 -21.57 -4.81
CA MET A 242 2.47 -20.48 -4.22
C MET A 242 3.09 -19.51 -5.24
N ARG A 243 2.45 -19.32 -6.40
CA ARG A 243 2.88 -18.40 -7.45
C ARG A 243 1.88 -17.28 -7.65
N VAL A 244 2.41 -16.08 -7.86
CA VAL A 244 1.63 -14.89 -8.19
C VAL A 244 1.65 -14.72 -9.70
N MET A 245 0.47 -14.82 -10.30
CA MET A 245 0.30 -14.77 -11.74
C MET A 245 -0.15 -13.37 -12.21
N HIS A 246 0.12 -13.07 -13.47
CA HIS A 246 -0.66 -12.09 -14.20
C HIS A 246 -2.12 -12.57 -14.35
N ASP A 247 -2.99 -11.66 -14.76
CA ASP A 247 -4.43 -11.89 -14.87
C ASP A 247 -4.82 -12.89 -15.98
N ASP A 248 -3.94 -13.14 -16.95
CA ASP A 248 -4.09 -14.25 -17.89
C ASP A 248 -3.95 -15.63 -17.23
N GLY A 249 -3.41 -15.69 -16.01
CA GLY A 249 -3.21 -16.92 -15.26
C GLY A 249 -2.09 -17.82 -15.80
N GLU A 250 -1.38 -17.38 -16.83
CA GLU A 250 -0.31 -18.15 -17.50
C GLU A 250 1.06 -17.55 -17.23
N ARG A 251 1.19 -16.23 -17.32
CA ARG A 251 2.45 -15.54 -17.05
C ARG A 251 2.65 -15.39 -15.55
N GLU A 252 3.81 -15.80 -15.08
CA GLU A 252 4.23 -15.56 -13.71
C GLU A 252 4.66 -14.11 -13.54
N SER A 253 4.11 -13.44 -12.52
CA SER A 253 4.58 -12.14 -12.06
C SER A 253 5.71 -12.33 -11.05
N THR A 254 5.51 -13.21 -10.07
CA THR A 254 6.53 -13.59 -9.08
C THR A 254 6.18 -14.89 -8.35
N VAL A 255 7.07 -15.35 -7.47
CA VAL A 255 6.85 -16.49 -6.56
C VAL A 255 6.76 -16.01 -5.12
N LEU A 256 5.87 -16.62 -4.32
CA LEU A 256 5.76 -16.31 -2.89
C LEU A 256 6.91 -16.93 -2.10
N ILE A 257 7.28 -18.17 -2.41
CA ILE A 257 8.44 -18.85 -1.80
C ILE A 257 9.61 -18.87 -2.79
N GLY A 258 10.78 -18.40 -2.34
CA GLY A 258 12.02 -18.35 -3.15
C GLY A 258 12.37 -16.97 -3.71
N GLY A 259 11.45 -16.00 -3.65
CA GLY A 259 11.65 -14.62 -4.09
C GLY A 259 12.04 -14.46 -5.58
N TRP A 260 12.39 -13.24 -5.98
CA TRP A 260 12.90 -12.96 -7.33
C TRP A 260 14.27 -13.65 -7.50
N ARG A 261 14.33 -14.63 -8.42
CA ARG A 261 15.52 -15.42 -8.79
C ARG A 261 15.93 -16.59 -7.86
N ALA A 262 15.04 -17.09 -6.98
CA ALA A 262 15.26 -18.34 -6.24
C ALA A 262 16.54 -18.36 -5.35
N MET A 263 17.03 -17.19 -4.92
CA MET A 263 18.34 -17.07 -4.27
C MET A 263 18.33 -17.47 -2.79
N ALA A 264 17.17 -17.57 -2.14
CA ALA A 264 17.02 -18.00 -0.74
C ALA A 264 15.57 -18.38 -0.42
N GLY A 265 15.34 -19.18 0.63
CA GLY A 265 13.98 -19.41 1.16
C GLY A 265 13.24 -20.63 0.64
N THR A 266 13.86 -21.49 -0.20
CA THR A 266 13.22 -22.71 -0.75
C THR A 266 13.61 -23.98 -0.03
N THR A 267 14.80 -23.99 0.59
CA THR A 267 15.31 -25.09 1.40
C THR A 267 15.52 -24.65 2.84
N GLU A 268 16.08 -23.46 3.07
CA GLU A 268 16.29 -22.86 4.40
C GLU A 268 15.35 -21.67 4.67
N PRO A 269 15.10 -21.30 5.94
CA PRO A 269 14.38 -20.10 6.33
C PRO A 269 14.97 -18.81 5.72
N SER A 270 14.11 -17.89 5.31
CA SER A 270 14.50 -16.53 4.89
C SER A 270 13.40 -15.54 5.26
N GLY A 271 13.69 -14.23 5.23
CA GLY A 271 12.67 -13.20 5.42
C GLY A 271 11.50 -13.35 4.43
N GLY A 272 11.80 -13.63 3.16
CA GLY A 272 10.77 -13.87 2.13
C GLY A 272 9.91 -15.10 2.40
N SER A 273 10.52 -16.23 2.79
CA SER A 273 9.73 -17.42 3.10
C SER A 273 8.90 -17.25 4.36
N LEU A 274 9.38 -16.48 5.35
CA LEU A 274 8.63 -16.17 6.55
C LEU A 274 7.40 -15.32 6.25
N MET A 275 7.52 -14.30 5.38
CA MET A 275 6.37 -13.49 4.95
C MET A 275 5.31 -14.34 4.25
N ALA A 276 5.72 -15.15 3.26
CA ALA A 276 4.81 -16.00 2.52
C ALA A 276 4.12 -17.06 3.39
N THR A 277 4.87 -17.74 4.28
CA THR A 277 4.28 -18.73 5.19
C THR A 277 3.41 -18.09 6.27
N THR A 278 3.66 -16.83 6.64
CA THR A 278 2.76 -16.04 7.50
C THR A 278 1.43 -15.79 6.80
N GLY A 279 1.45 -15.34 5.54
CA GLY A 279 0.22 -15.17 4.74
C GLY A 279 -0.56 -16.47 4.61
N LEU A 280 0.13 -17.58 4.37
CA LEU A 280 -0.46 -18.92 4.27
C LEU A 280 -1.09 -19.38 5.60
N LYS A 281 -0.44 -19.11 6.74
CA LYS A 281 -1.00 -19.39 8.08
C LYS A 281 -2.26 -18.59 8.35
N ILE A 282 -2.25 -17.30 8.03
CA ILE A 282 -3.42 -16.42 8.15
C ILE A 282 -4.57 -16.99 7.32
N ALA A 283 -4.30 -17.38 6.07
CA ALA A 283 -5.30 -17.98 5.21
C ALA A 283 -5.88 -19.27 5.78
N ALA A 284 -5.03 -20.18 6.29
CA ALA A 284 -5.48 -21.43 6.91
C ALA A 284 -6.41 -21.16 8.12
N LEU A 285 -6.05 -20.20 8.99
CA LEU A 285 -6.82 -19.89 10.19
C LEU A 285 -8.15 -19.19 9.88
N ILE A 286 -8.18 -18.24 8.94
CA ILE A 286 -9.41 -17.50 8.59
C ILE A 286 -10.39 -18.40 7.82
N THR A 287 -9.88 -19.18 6.87
CA THR A 287 -10.76 -19.97 5.98
C THR A 287 -11.14 -21.32 6.58
N GLY A 288 -10.33 -21.86 7.50
CA GLY A 288 -10.46 -23.23 7.98
C GLY A 288 -10.23 -24.28 6.89
N ASN A 289 -9.67 -23.91 5.74
CA ASN A 289 -9.47 -24.82 4.62
C ASN A 289 -8.33 -25.83 4.93
N PRO A 290 -8.62 -27.15 4.99
CA PRO A 290 -7.63 -28.16 5.35
C PRO A 290 -6.48 -28.29 4.33
N GLU A 291 -6.71 -27.99 3.05
CA GLU A 291 -5.67 -28.03 2.02
C GLU A 291 -4.65 -26.89 2.22
N VAL A 292 -5.13 -25.71 2.58
CA VAL A 292 -4.27 -24.55 2.90
C VAL A 292 -3.48 -24.81 4.17
N ALA A 293 -4.12 -25.38 5.19
CA ALA A 293 -3.45 -25.78 6.43
C ALA A 293 -2.36 -26.84 6.19
N LYS A 294 -2.64 -27.85 5.35
CA LYS A 294 -1.66 -28.86 4.95
C LYS A 294 -0.47 -28.24 4.22
N LEU A 295 -0.72 -27.34 3.26
CA LEU A 295 0.33 -26.65 2.52
C LEU A 295 1.21 -25.79 3.44
N TYR A 296 0.61 -25.16 4.46
CA TYR A 296 1.37 -24.44 5.50
C TYR A 296 2.32 -25.37 6.25
N GLU A 297 1.81 -26.51 6.75
CA GLU A 297 2.62 -27.48 7.48
C GLU A 297 3.76 -28.06 6.62
N GLU A 298 3.48 -28.37 5.35
CA GLU A 298 4.50 -28.83 4.40
C GLU A 298 5.65 -27.84 4.23
N TRP A 299 5.36 -26.54 4.13
CA TRP A 299 6.40 -25.51 4.03
C TRP A 299 7.13 -25.28 5.34
N VAL A 300 6.43 -25.31 6.48
CA VAL A 300 7.06 -25.18 7.81
C VAL A 300 8.06 -26.30 8.05
N ASP A 301 7.69 -27.54 7.71
CA ASP A 301 8.56 -28.71 7.88
C ASP A 301 9.72 -28.67 6.90
N LYS A 302 9.46 -28.36 5.62
CA LYS A 302 10.50 -28.27 4.59
C LYS A 302 11.56 -27.22 4.94
N LEU A 303 11.12 -26.04 5.37
CA LEU A 303 12.01 -24.94 5.75
C LEU A 303 12.62 -25.14 7.14
N GLY A 304 12.13 -26.09 7.94
CA GLY A 304 12.71 -26.41 9.23
C GLY A 304 12.56 -25.29 10.26
N TYR A 305 11.48 -24.50 10.22
CA TYR A 305 11.27 -23.43 11.22
C TYR A 305 11.18 -23.95 12.66
N ARG A 306 10.91 -25.24 12.84
CA ARG A 306 10.82 -25.91 14.14
C ARG A 306 12.13 -26.54 14.58
N ASP A 307 13.15 -26.52 13.73
CA ASP A 307 14.48 -27.06 14.02
C ASP A 307 15.39 -25.92 14.50
N THR A 308 15.69 -25.91 15.79
CA THR A 308 16.51 -24.88 16.42
C THR A 308 17.92 -24.79 15.86
N GLU A 309 18.48 -25.89 15.35
CA GLU A 309 19.81 -25.87 14.73
C GLU A 309 19.78 -25.15 13.38
N ARG A 310 18.65 -25.18 12.67
CA ARG A 310 18.44 -24.49 11.39
C ARG A 310 18.04 -23.03 11.57
N THR A 311 17.51 -22.65 12.73
CA THR A 311 17.09 -21.28 13.04
C THR A 311 18.02 -20.53 14.00
N LYS A 312 19.20 -21.09 14.34
CA LYS A 312 20.14 -20.46 15.27
C LYS A 312 20.83 -19.22 14.69
N GLU A 313 20.90 -19.12 13.37
CA GLU A 313 21.48 -17.98 12.66
C GLU A 313 20.39 -17.01 12.19
N SER A 314 20.76 -15.73 12.04
CA SER A 314 19.85 -14.71 11.53
C SER A 314 19.41 -15.02 10.09
N ILE A 315 18.10 -15.24 9.89
CA ILE A 315 17.48 -15.43 8.57
C ILE A 315 17.49 -14.15 7.71
N MET A 316 17.84 -13.01 8.32
CA MET A 316 18.00 -11.71 7.66
C MET A 316 19.44 -11.46 7.20
N GLY A 317 20.37 -12.37 7.54
CA GLY A 317 21.79 -12.24 7.23
C GLY A 317 22.52 -11.28 8.18
N PRO A 318 23.76 -10.89 7.84
CA PRO A 318 24.56 -9.97 8.65
C PRO A 318 23.91 -8.59 8.74
N SER A 319 24.08 -7.93 9.88
CA SER A 319 23.68 -6.54 10.11
C SER A 319 24.17 -5.66 8.95
N ARG A 320 23.24 -5.04 8.22
CA ARG A 320 23.58 -4.00 7.24
C ARG A 320 23.71 -2.68 7.99
N GLY A 321 24.75 -1.89 7.68
CA GLY A 321 25.07 -0.65 8.40
C GLY A 321 24.05 0.48 8.24
N ASN A 322 23.09 0.32 7.32
CA ASN A 322 21.89 1.12 7.23
C ASN A 322 20.71 0.27 7.74
N TYR A 323 20.39 0.43 9.01
CA TYR A 323 19.01 0.29 9.44
C TYR A 323 18.33 1.60 9.07
N ASP A 324 17.76 1.65 7.87
CA ASP A 324 16.59 2.48 7.69
C ASP A 324 15.43 1.49 7.71
N ASP A 325 14.68 1.43 8.80
CA ASP A 325 13.51 0.55 8.98
C ASP A 325 12.35 0.88 8.00
N THR A 326 12.68 1.49 6.86
CA THR A 326 11.86 2.33 5.98
C THR A 326 11.75 1.76 4.57
N ASP A 327 12.63 0.83 4.16
CA ASP A 327 12.72 0.26 2.79
C ASP A 327 11.61 -0.76 2.41
N HIS A 328 10.68 -1.04 3.31
CA HIS A 328 9.47 -1.83 3.00
C HIS A 328 8.15 -1.14 3.37
N LEU A 329 8.23 0.06 3.96
CA LEU A 329 7.08 0.95 4.02
C LEU A 329 7.12 1.88 2.80
N LEU A 330 8.25 2.48 2.41
CA LEU A 330 8.35 3.32 1.20
C LEU A 330 9.24 2.62 0.15
N PRO A 331 8.73 2.26 -1.04
CA PRO A 331 9.54 1.61 -2.08
C PRO A 331 10.36 2.64 -2.88
N ASP A 332 11.61 2.26 -3.16
CA ASP A 332 12.60 2.79 -4.12
C ASP A 332 12.93 4.30 -4.11
#